data_AF-A0A2Z3X227-F1
#
_entry.id   AF-A0A2Z3X227-F1
#
_cell.length_a   1.000
_cell.length_b   1.000
_cell.length_c   1.000
_cell.angle_alpha   90.00
_cell.angle_beta   90.00
_cell.angle_gamma   90.00
#
_symmetry.space_group_name_H-M   'P 1'
#
loop_
_entity.id
_entity.type
_entity.pdbx_description
1 polymer ?
#
loop_
_entity_poly.entity_id
_entity_poly.type
_entity_poly.pdbx_seq_one_letter_code
_entity_poly.pdbx_strand_id
1 'polypeptide(L)'
;MIKNLGVLLARQPVIMAIYGIEQLKTALSSKAEVCIIANIDLIKLQPVIELLSKAGKYVIVNIDSCNGLSQDKGGIDYVAETGAMGLLSTRLQTVQRAKKCGLITMQKIFVTDRSTWLRSLKAVEQSEPDYVQLMPAQMLPLLPQADRNVLPPIVASGFVCNEEHARTALLHGAIAVSSSDSALWDVNLLR
;
A
#
# COMPACT_ATOMS: atom_id res chain seq x y z
N MET A 1 -15.65 14.97 3.75
CA MET A 1 -14.39 15.46 3.16
C MET A 1 -13.67 14.26 2.57
N ILE A 2 -13.45 14.23 1.25
CA ILE A 2 -12.71 13.13 0.62
C ILE A 2 -11.27 13.22 1.10
N LYS A 3 -10.76 12.18 1.77
CA LYS A 3 -9.36 12.13 2.20
C LYS A 3 -8.48 11.93 0.96
N ASN A 4 -7.65 12.91 0.64
CA ASN A 4 -6.69 12.78 -0.46
C ASN A 4 -5.46 12.01 0.05
N LEU A 5 -5.19 10.83 -0.51
CA LEU A 5 -4.07 9.98 -0.06
C LEU A 5 -2.72 10.70 -0.14
N GLY A 6 -2.46 11.46 -1.21
CA GLY A 6 -1.20 12.20 -1.38
C GLY A 6 -0.97 13.25 -0.28
N VAL A 7 -2.02 13.96 0.14
CA VAL A 7 -1.93 14.93 1.25
C VAL A 7 -1.63 14.25 2.59
N LEU A 8 -2.20 13.08 2.84
CA LEU A 8 -1.91 12.30 4.05
C LEU A 8 -0.45 11.83 4.05
N LEU A 9 0.03 11.28 2.94
CA LEU A 9 1.40 10.80 2.82
C LEU A 9 2.43 11.94 2.91
N ALA A 10 2.12 13.12 2.38
CA ALA A 10 2.99 14.30 2.51
C ALA A 10 3.11 14.80 3.96
N ARG A 11 2.11 14.54 4.82
CA ARG A 11 2.12 14.90 6.24
C ARG A 11 2.75 13.82 7.11
N GLN A 12 2.52 12.56 6.78
CA GLN A 12 3.07 11.41 7.49
C GLN A 12 3.43 10.30 6.49
N PRO A 13 4.69 10.25 6.01
CA PRO A 13 5.12 9.35 4.93
C PRO A 13 5.38 7.91 5.42
N VAL A 14 4.63 7.46 6.43
CA VAL A 14 4.65 6.10 6.95
C VAL A 14 3.26 5.50 6.83
N ILE A 15 3.18 4.34 6.18
CA ILE A 15 1.97 3.54 6.00
C ILE A 15 2.09 2.29 6.89
N MET A 16 1.10 2.09 7.76
CA MET A 16 1.02 0.88 8.58
C MET A 16 0.73 -0.32 7.67
N ALA A 17 1.46 -1.42 7.82
CA ALA A 17 1.10 -2.70 7.22
C ALA A 17 0.69 -3.67 8.32
N ILE A 18 -0.60 -3.93 8.46
CA ILE A 18 -1.10 -4.87 9.48
C ILE A 18 -1.31 -6.25 8.87
N TYR A 19 -0.92 -7.27 9.63
CA TYR A 19 -1.22 -8.67 9.38
C TYR A 19 -2.22 -9.11 10.43
N GLY A 20 -3.33 -9.69 10.01
CA GLY A 20 -4.39 -10.13 10.92
C GLY A 20 -4.96 -8.99 11.77
N ILE A 21 -5.00 -9.23 13.09
CA ILE A 21 -5.57 -8.32 14.09
C ILE A 21 -4.62 -8.05 15.26
N GLU A 22 -3.46 -8.68 15.26
CA GLU A 22 -2.48 -8.71 16.35
C GLU A 22 -2.04 -7.28 16.71
N GLN A 23 -1.79 -6.46 15.69
CA GLN A 23 -1.34 -5.07 15.85
C GLN A 23 -2.48 -4.04 15.68
N LEU A 24 -3.74 -4.48 15.61
CA LEU A 24 -4.86 -3.57 15.31
C LEU A 24 -4.99 -2.47 16.36
N LYS A 25 -4.85 -2.79 17.65
CA LYS A 25 -4.91 -1.79 18.73
C LYS A 25 -3.86 -0.69 18.54
N THR A 26 -2.63 -1.08 18.24
CA THR A 26 -1.52 -0.15 17.98
C THR A 26 -1.78 0.69 16.74
N ALA A 27 -2.30 0.08 15.67
CA ALA A 27 -2.64 0.79 14.43
C ALA A 27 -3.73 1.85 14.67
N LEU A 28 -4.74 1.55 15.49
CA LEU A 28 -5.82 2.50 15.81
C LEU A 28 -5.30 3.76 16.52
N SER A 29 -4.32 3.63 17.41
CA SER A 29 -3.78 4.74 18.20
C SER A 29 -2.56 5.44 17.58
N SER A 30 -2.01 4.91 16.47
CA SER A 30 -0.79 5.46 15.86
C SER A 30 -1.00 6.84 15.23
N LYS A 31 0.08 7.60 15.02
CA LYS A 31 0.10 8.84 14.22
C LYS A 31 0.00 8.59 12.72
N ALA A 32 0.44 7.44 12.21
CA ALA A 32 0.28 7.09 10.80
C ALA A 32 -1.21 7.18 10.38
N GLU A 33 -1.48 7.91 9.30
CA GLU A 33 -2.85 8.18 8.85
C GLU A 33 -3.34 7.12 7.86
N VAL A 34 -2.43 6.34 7.26
CA VAL A 34 -2.74 5.36 6.21
C VAL A 34 -2.39 3.94 6.69
N CYS A 35 -3.29 3.00 6.44
CA CYS A 35 -3.15 1.58 6.78
C CYS A 35 -3.37 0.71 5.55
N ILE A 36 -2.41 -0.16 5.25
CA ILE A 36 -2.59 -1.31 4.37
C ILE A 36 -2.91 -2.52 5.23
N ILE A 37 -4.08 -3.12 5.01
CA ILE A 37 -4.39 -4.46 5.52
C ILE A 37 -3.63 -5.44 4.63
N ALA A 38 -2.46 -5.88 5.08
CA ALA A 38 -1.53 -6.67 4.28
C ALA A 38 -1.98 -8.13 4.15
N ASN A 39 -2.62 -8.68 5.19
CA ASN A 39 -3.24 -9.99 5.20
C ASN A 39 -4.37 -10.04 6.24
N ILE A 40 -5.50 -10.66 5.90
CA ILE A 40 -6.61 -10.87 6.83
C ILE A 40 -7.55 -11.97 6.30
N ASP A 41 -8.35 -12.58 7.16
CA ASP A 41 -9.45 -13.45 6.74
C ASP A 41 -10.68 -12.62 6.38
N LEU A 42 -11.42 -13.02 5.34
CA LEU A 42 -12.63 -12.33 4.86
C LEU A 42 -13.63 -12.00 5.99
N ILE A 43 -13.85 -12.95 6.90
CA ILE A 43 -14.81 -12.78 8.01
C ILE A 43 -14.44 -11.63 8.97
N LYS A 44 -13.16 -11.22 9.01
CA LYS A 44 -12.67 -10.12 9.84
C LYS A 44 -12.49 -8.82 9.06
N LEU A 45 -12.49 -8.88 7.72
CA LEU A 45 -12.12 -7.75 6.86
C LEU A 45 -12.99 -6.51 7.11
N GLN A 46 -14.31 -6.63 6.97
CA GLN A 46 -15.22 -5.51 7.16
C GLN A 46 -15.18 -4.91 8.59
N PRO A 47 -15.27 -5.70 9.68
CA PRO A 47 -15.13 -5.16 11.04
C PRO A 47 -13.81 -4.38 11.26
N VAL A 48 -12.70 -4.86 10.70
CA VAL A 48 -11.40 -4.18 10.81
C VAL A 48 -11.37 -2.88 10.03
N ILE A 49 -11.92 -2.85 8.81
CA ILE A 49 -12.05 -1.62 8.01
C ILE A 49 -12.88 -0.58 8.76
N GLU A 50 -13.99 -0.99 9.37
CA GLU A 50 -14.86 -0.09 10.15
C GLU A 50 -14.14 0.51 11.36
N LEU A 51 -13.39 -0.31 12.11
CA LEU A 51 -12.63 0.16 13.27
C LEU A 51 -11.54 1.16 12.85
N LEU A 52 -10.75 0.84 11.82
CA LEU A 52 -9.72 1.73 11.30
C LEU A 52 -10.31 3.04 10.75
N SER A 53 -11.41 2.96 10.02
CA SER A 53 -12.11 4.12 9.45
C SER A 53 -12.67 5.03 10.56
N LYS A 54 -13.28 4.45 11.61
CA LYS A 54 -13.75 5.19 12.80
C LYS A 54 -12.61 5.87 13.55
N ALA A 55 -11.41 5.26 13.59
CA ALA A 55 -10.20 5.87 14.12
C ALA A 55 -9.54 6.89 13.15
N GLY A 56 -10.22 7.23 12.06
CA GLY A 56 -9.73 8.24 11.12
C GLY A 56 -8.65 7.75 10.16
N LYS A 57 -8.39 6.44 10.05
CA LYS A 57 -7.37 5.91 9.13
C LYS A 57 -7.86 5.88 7.68
N TYR A 58 -6.92 5.96 6.75
CA TYR A 58 -7.10 5.71 5.32
C TYR A 58 -6.79 4.24 5.04
N VAL A 59 -7.80 3.44 4.71
CA VAL A 59 -7.66 1.97 4.63
C VAL A 59 -7.52 1.52 3.18
N ILE A 60 -6.45 0.76 2.92
CA ILE A 60 -6.16 0.10 1.65
C ILE A 60 -6.14 -1.41 1.90
N VAL A 61 -6.85 -2.19 1.09
CA VAL A 61 -6.93 -3.65 1.25
C VAL A 61 -6.02 -4.34 0.24
N ASN A 62 -5.07 -5.16 0.70
CA ASN A 62 -4.37 -6.10 -0.17
C ASN A 62 -5.26 -7.32 -0.46
N ILE A 63 -5.99 -7.27 -1.58
CA ILE A 63 -6.93 -8.36 -1.94
C ILE A 63 -6.20 -9.67 -2.26
N ASP A 64 -4.93 -9.60 -2.70
CA ASP A 64 -4.14 -10.78 -3.04
C ASP A 64 -3.89 -11.70 -1.84
N SER A 65 -3.99 -11.15 -0.63
CA SER A 65 -3.70 -11.84 0.62
C SER A 65 -4.89 -11.76 1.58
N CYS A 66 -6.12 -11.65 1.07
CA CYS A 66 -7.34 -11.79 1.86
C CYS A 66 -7.87 -13.23 1.76
N ASN A 67 -7.68 -14.02 2.81
CA ASN A 67 -8.08 -15.43 2.80
C ASN A 67 -9.61 -15.56 2.68
N GLY A 68 -10.06 -16.39 1.75
CA GLY A 68 -11.49 -16.61 1.49
C GLY A 68 -12.15 -15.58 0.57
N LEU A 69 -11.40 -14.59 0.08
CA LEU A 69 -11.91 -13.60 -0.90
C LEU A 69 -11.29 -13.87 -2.27
N SER A 70 -12.12 -14.05 -3.30
CA SER A 70 -11.66 -14.16 -4.68
C SER A 70 -11.20 -12.80 -5.21
N GLN A 71 -10.33 -12.80 -6.21
CA GLN A 71 -9.81 -11.58 -6.85
C GLN A 71 -10.54 -11.27 -8.16
N ASP A 72 -11.78 -11.76 -8.27
CA ASP A 72 -12.68 -11.55 -9.40
C ASP A 72 -13.53 -10.29 -9.20
N LYS A 73 -14.49 -10.07 -10.12
CA LYS A 73 -15.42 -8.94 -10.03
C LYS A 73 -16.14 -8.90 -8.68
N GLY A 74 -16.65 -10.02 -8.19
CA GLY A 74 -17.44 -10.07 -6.95
C GLY A 74 -16.60 -9.73 -5.73
N GLY A 75 -15.37 -10.25 -5.65
CA GLY A 75 -14.48 -9.91 -4.55
C GLY A 75 -14.02 -8.45 -4.54
N ILE A 76 -13.81 -7.86 -5.72
CA ILE A 76 -13.47 -6.42 -5.84
C ILE A 76 -14.67 -5.54 -5.48
N ASP A 77 -15.87 -5.89 -5.94
CA ASP A 77 -17.10 -5.17 -5.63
C ASP A 77 -17.40 -5.23 -4.13
N TYR A 78 -17.21 -6.39 -3.50
CA TYR A 78 -17.29 -6.53 -2.05
C TYR A 78 -16.34 -5.56 -1.31
N VAL A 79 -15.06 -5.48 -1.70
CA VAL A 79 -14.11 -4.54 -1.08
C VAL A 79 -14.58 -3.09 -1.25
N ALA A 80 -15.11 -2.72 -2.42
CA ALA A 80 -15.61 -1.38 -2.65
C ALA A 80 -16.80 -1.02 -1.73
N GLU A 81 -17.64 -2.00 -1.40
CA GLU A 81 -18.81 -1.82 -0.52
C GLU A 81 -18.46 -1.81 0.97
N THR A 82 -17.31 -2.35 1.37
CA THR A 82 -16.87 -2.38 2.79
C THR A 82 -16.51 -1.00 3.36
N GLY A 83 -16.38 0.03 2.52
CA GLY A 83 -15.89 1.36 2.90
C GLY A 83 -14.36 1.52 2.89
N ALA A 84 -13.63 0.52 2.37
CA ALA A 84 -12.21 0.70 2.04
C ALA A 84 -12.06 1.85 1.02
N MET A 85 -10.99 2.64 1.16
CA MET A 85 -10.71 3.77 0.26
C MET A 85 -9.73 3.40 -0.85
N GLY A 86 -9.07 2.25 -0.75
CA GLY A 86 -8.20 1.75 -1.80
C GLY A 86 -8.05 0.24 -1.82
N LEU A 87 -7.55 -0.24 -2.95
CA LEU A 87 -7.24 -1.64 -3.17
C LEU A 87 -5.81 -1.78 -3.69
N LEU A 88 -5.12 -2.76 -3.13
CA LEU A 88 -3.79 -3.16 -3.52
C LEU A 88 -3.82 -4.56 -4.14
N SER A 89 -3.15 -4.73 -5.28
CA SER A 89 -2.98 -6.04 -5.93
C SER A 89 -1.73 -6.06 -6.80
N THR A 90 -1.20 -7.23 -7.08
CA THR A 90 -0.16 -7.49 -8.10
C THR A 90 -0.77 -7.65 -9.50
N ARG A 91 -2.08 -7.91 -9.60
CA ARG A 91 -2.76 -8.30 -10.84
C ARG A 91 -3.32 -7.09 -11.59
N LEU A 92 -2.88 -6.93 -12.84
CA LEU A 92 -3.32 -5.86 -13.74
C LEU A 92 -4.85 -5.72 -13.84
N GLN A 93 -5.57 -6.83 -14.07
CA GLN A 93 -7.02 -6.81 -14.25
C GLN A 93 -7.76 -6.39 -12.97
N THR A 94 -7.26 -6.82 -11.82
CA THR A 94 -7.80 -6.47 -10.50
C THR A 94 -7.63 -4.97 -10.23
N VAL A 95 -6.44 -4.41 -10.54
CA VAL A 95 -6.17 -2.97 -10.46
C VAL A 95 -7.12 -2.17 -11.36
N GLN A 96 -7.22 -2.51 -12.65
CA GLN A 96 -8.09 -1.79 -13.59
C GLN A 96 -9.56 -1.84 -13.18
N ARG A 97 -10.03 -2.97 -12.63
CA ARG A 97 -11.41 -3.10 -12.14
C ARG A 97 -11.64 -2.26 -10.87
N ALA A 98 -10.71 -2.29 -9.91
CA ALA A 98 -10.81 -1.47 -8.70
C ALA A 98 -10.89 0.02 -9.02
N LYS A 99 -10.13 0.50 -10.01
CA LYS A 99 -10.22 1.88 -10.53
C LYS A 99 -11.62 2.21 -11.03
N LYS A 100 -12.25 1.30 -11.78
CA LYS A 100 -13.64 1.44 -12.25
C LYS A 100 -14.68 1.42 -11.12
N CYS A 101 -14.34 0.86 -9.95
CA CYS A 101 -15.17 0.90 -8.75
C CYS A 101 -14.96 2.18 -7.91
N GLY A 102 -14.12 3.12 -8.38
CA GLY A 102 -13.85 4.38 -7.67
C GLY A 102 -12.87 4.25 -6.50
N LEU A 103 -12.18 3.12 -6.37
CA LEU A 103 -11.14 2.91 -5.36
C LEU A 103 -9.82 3.54 -5.83
N ILE A 104 -9.05 4.10 -4.90
CA ILE A 104 -7.63 4.36 -5.15
C ILE A 104 -6.92 3.02 -5.36
N THR A 105 -6.09 2.97 -6.38
CA THR A 105 -5.42 1.76 -6.80
C THR A 105 -3.93 1.81 -6.52
N MET A 106 -3.41 0.73 -5.92
CA MET A 106 -1.99 0.54 -5.70
C MET A 106 -1.55 -0.78 -6.34
N GLN A 107 -0.70 -0.74 -7.36
CA GLN A 107 -0.15 -1.97 -7.91
C GLN A 107 1.13 -2.36 -7.14
N LYS A 108 1.13 -3.54 -6.53
CA LYS A 108 2.31 -4.11 -5.89
C LYS A 108 3.18 -4.80 -6.93
N ILE A 109 4.48 -4.51 -6.88
CA ILE A 109 5.49 -5.12 -7.73
C ILE A 109 6.60 -5.73 -6.87
N PHE A 110 7.09 -6.89 -7.29
CA PHE A 110 8.21 -7.57 -6.66
C PHE A 110 9.42 -7.50 -7.58
N VAL A 111 10.50 -6.92 -7.07
CA VAL A 111 11.78 -6.80 -7.77
C VAL A 111 12.73 -7.84 -7.20
N THR A 112 12.80 -8.99 -7.87
CA THR A 112 13.74 -10.08 -7.53
C THR A 112 14.98 -10.04 -8.42
N ASP A 113 14.81 -9.56 -9.65
CA ASP A 113 15.85 -9.53 -10.68
C ASP A 113 15.45 -8.52 -11.78
N ARG A 114 16.32 -8.36 -12.78
CA ARG A 114 16.07 -7.46 -13.92
C ARG A 114 14.84 -7.85 -14.74
N SER A 115 14.55 -9.14 -14.89
CA SER A 115 13.42 -9.60 -15.69
C SER A 115 12.08 -9.32 -15.02
N THR A 116 12.00 -9.46 -13.69
CA THR A 116 10.80 -9.12 -12.91
C THR A 116 10.58 -7.62 -12.86
N TRP A 117 11.64 -6.82 -12.81
CA TRP A 117 11.56 -5.37 -12.97
C TRP A 117 10.92 -4.96 -14.31
N LEU A 118 11.48 -5.41 -15.44
CA LEU A 118 10.99 -5.03 -16.77
C LEU A 118 9.54 -5.48 -17.02
N ARG A 119 9.15 -6.65 -16.50
CA ARG A 119 7.77 -7.12 -16.57
C ARG A 119 6.84 -6.24 -15.73
N SER A 120 7.30 -5.81 -14.56
CA SER A 120 6.54 -4.92 -13.67
C SER A 120 6.30 -3.56 -14.31
N LEU A 121 7.30 -2.97 -14.98
CA LEU A 121 7.14 -1.71 -15.71
C LEU A 121 6.00 -1.80 -16.75
N LYS A 122 6.01 -2.85 -17.57
CA LYS A 122 4.94 -3.08 -18.58
C LYS A 122 3.57 -3.29 -17.94
N ALA A 123 3.51 -4.01 -16.81
CA ALA A 123 2.26 -4.27 -16.12
C ALA A 123 1.68 -2.99 -15.50
N VAL A 124 2.53 -2.12 -14.94
CA VAL A 124 2.13 -0.82 -14.38
C VAL A 124 1.69 0.14 -15.49
N GLU A 125 2.42 0.18 -16.60
CA GLU A 125 2.04 0.98 -17.77
C GLU A 125 0.63 0.62 -18.28
N GLN A 126 0.30 -0.67 -18.33
CA GLN A 126 -1.01 -1.11 -18.80
C GLN A 126 -2.13 -0.96 -17.77
N SER A 127 -1.83 -1.09 -16.47
CA SER A 127 -2.85 -1.02 -15.41
C SER A 127 -3.16 0.41 -14.97
N GLU A 128 -2.22 1.35 -15.21
CA GLU A 128 -2.28 2.76 -14.83
C GLU A 128 -2.76 2.95 -13.37
N PRO A 129 -2.08 2.36 -12.37
CA PRO A 129 -2.49 2.49 -10.98
C PRO A 129 -2.19 3.92 -10.48
N ASP A 130 -2.90 4.36 -9.45
CA ASP A 130 -2.63 5.65 -8.82
C ASP A 130 -1.28 5.67 -8.08
N TYR A 131 -0.87 4.51 -7.55
CA TYR A 131 0.38 4.31 -6.81
C TYR A 131 1.03 2.97 -7.15
N VAL A 132 2.33 2.87 -6.93
CA VAL A 132 3.07 1.60 -7.00
C VAL A 132 3.61 1.25 -5.63
N GLN A 133 3.36 0.02 -5.16
CA GLN A 133 4.10 -0.52 -4.01
C GLN A 133 5.29 -1.34 -4.50
N LEU A 134 6.50 -0.85 -4.26
CA LEU A 134 7.73 -1.52 -4.65
C LEU A 134 8.27 -2.36 -3.49
N MET A 135 8.50 -3.65 -3.75
CA MET A 135 9.07 -4.58 -2.77
C MET A 135 10.25 -5.39 -3.34
N PRO A 136 11.33 -5.61 -2.56
CA PRO A 136 11.61 -4.98 -1.27
C PRO A 136 12.14 -3.55 -1.42
N ALA A 137 12.02 -2.73 -0.36
CA ALA A 137 12.38 -1.31 -0.37
C ALA A 137 13.85 -1.08 -0.75
N GLN A 138 14.73 -2.01 -0.39
CA GLN A 138 16.18 -1.99 -0.64
C GLN A 138 16.53 -2.04 -2.13
N MET A 139 15.59 -2.46 -2.99
CA MET A 139 15.84 -2.43 -4.42
C MET A 139 15.73 -1.01 -4.98
N LEU A 140 15.02 -0.10 -4.33
CA LEU A 140 14.75 1.23 -4.88
C LEU A 140 16.04 2.01 -5.25
N PRO A 141 17.10 2.05 -4.42
CA PRO A 141 18.38 2.67 -4.80
C PRO A 141 19.09 2.00 -5.98
N LEU A 142 18.86 0.70 -6.18
CA LEU A 142 19.54 -0.11 -7.21
C LEU A 142 18.88 0.02 -8.59
N LEU A 143 17.66 0.56 -8.65
CA LEU A 143 16.90 0.67 -9.89
C LEU A 143 17.24 1.94 -10.67
N PRO A 144 17.30 1.86 -12.02
CA PRO A 144 17.58 3.02 -12.85
C PRO A 144 16.64 4.18 -12.54
N GLN A 145 17.19 5.37 -12.35
CA GLN A 145 16.38 6.56 -12.04
C GLN A 145 15.39 6.88 -13.17
N ALA A 146 15.79 6.69 -14.43
CA ALA A 146 14.93 6.89 -15.59
C ALA A 146 13.67 6.01 -15.52
N ASP A 147 13.82 4.74 -15.16
CA ASP A 147 12.70 3.82 -15.03
C ASP A 147 11.80 4.18 -13.83
N ARG A 148 12.38 4.66 -12.73
CA ARG A 148 11.60 5.12 -11.55
C ARG A 148 10.76 6.36 -11.88
N ASN A 149 11.26 7.26 -12.71
CA ASN A 149 10.59 8.52 -13.05
C ASN A 149 9.35 8.34 -13.94
N VAL A 150 9.21 7.21 -14.64
CA VAL A 150 8.02 6.92 -15.47
C VAL A 150 6.92 6.20 -14.70
N LEU A 151 7.20 5.77 -13.46
CA LEU A 151 6.20 5.12 -12.61
C LEU A 151 5.30 6.13 -11.91
N PRO A 152 4.05 5.76 -11.58
CA PRO A 152 3.26 6.46 -10.58
C PRO A 152 4.00 6.56 -9.24
N PRO A 153 3.58 7.46 -8.33
CA PRO A 153 4.22 7.65 -7.04
C PRO A 153 4.49 6.33 -6.29
N ILE A 154 5.74 6.16 -5.87
CA ILE A 154 6.23 4.90 -5.31
C ILE A 154 6.10 4.90 -3.79
N VAL A 155 5.46 3.85 -3.25
CA VAL A 155 5.51 3.46 -1.85
C VAL A 155 6.52 2.32 -1.71
N ALA A 156 7.63 2.54 -1.02
CA ALA A 156 8.61 1.48 -0.77
C ALA A 156 8.15 0.60 0.41
N SER A 157 8.25 -0.72 0.27
CA SER A 157 7.77 -1.67 1.29
C SER A 157 8.65 -2.91 1.36
N GLY A 158 8.61 -3.62 2.49
CA GLY A 158 9.44 -4.80 2.74
C GLY A 158 10.84 -4.42 3.27
N PHE A 159 11.22 -5.06 4.38
CA PHE A 159 12.47 -4.81 5.13
C PHE A 159 12.71 -3.35 5.53
N VAL A 160 11.67 -2.53 5.65
CA VAL A 160 11.75 -1.20 6.29
C VAL A 160 11.66 -1.40 7.80
N CYS A 161 12.80 -1.63 8.45
CA CYS A 161 12.86 -2.09 9.85
C CYS A 161 13.32 -1.01 10.83
N ASN A 162 13.73 0.16 10.34
CA ASN A 162 14.19 1.27 11.17
C ASN A 162 14.04 2.60 10.40
N GLU A 163 14.25 3.70 11.10
CA GLU A 163 14.13 5.06 10.55
C GLU A 163 15.12 5.31 9.40
N GLU A 164 16.33 4.76 9.48
CA GLU A 164 17.35 4.91 8.44
C GLU A 164 16.92 4.27 7.11
N HIS A 165 16.35 3.06 7.15
CA HIS A 165 15.79 2.40 5.97
C HIS A 165 14.67 3.24 5.36
N ALA A 166 13.80 3.80 6.22
CA ALA A 166 12.71 4.65 5.77
C ALA A 166 13.22 5.92 5.07
N ARG A 167 14.15 6.63 5.70
CA ARG A 167 14.78 7.84 5.14
C ARG A 167 15.53 7.54 3.84
N THR A 168 16.23 6.41 3.77
CA THR A 168 16.93 5.97 2.55
C THR A 168 15.96 5.78 1.40
N ALA A 169 14.82 5.13 1.62
CA ALA A 169 13.81 4.96 0.58
C ALA A 169 13.23 6.30 0.11
N LEU A 170 12.90 7.21 1.03
CA LEU A 170 12.41 8.55 0.69
C LEU A 170 13.45 9.35 -0.12
N LEU A 171 14.73 9.31 0.28
CA LEU A 171 15.83 9.95 -0.45
C LEU A 171 15.96 9.43 -1.89
N HIS A 172 15.63 8.16 -2.12
CA HIS A 172 15.65 7.53 -3.44
C HIS A 172 14.29 7.63 -4.18
N GLY A 173 13.44 8.57 -3.81
CA GLY A 173 12.25 8.93 -4.58
C GLY A 173 10.98 8.16 -4.22
N ALA A 174 10.96 7.40 -3.13
CA ALA A 174 9.69 6.96 -2.57
C ALA A 174 8.95 8.17 -1.97
N ILE A 175 7.64 8.25 -2.17
CA ILE A 175 6.80 9.29 -1.54
C ILE A 175 6.38 8.90 -0.12
N ALA A 176 6.44 7.61 0.20
CA ALA A 176 6.13 7.05 1.51
C ALA A 176 6.77 5.67 1.64
N VAL A 177 6.83 5.18 2.87
CA VAL A 177 7.22 3.79 3.16
C VAL A 177 6.08 3.03 3.83
N SER A 178 6.01 1.73 3.59
CA SER A 178 5.10 0.84 4.33
C SER A 178 5.91 -0.15 5.16
N SER A 179 5.52 -0.33 6.42
CA SER A 179 6.17 -1.27 7.33
C SER A 179 5.18 -1.92 8.29
N SER A 180 5.45 -3.18 8.63
CA SER A 180 4.77 -3.92 9.71
C SER A 180 5.45 -3.74 11.07
N ASP A 181 6.60 -3.08 11.11
CA ASP A 181 7.24 -2.71 12.36
C ASP A 181 6.50 -1.52 12.97
N SER A 182 5.75 -1.78 14.05
CA SER A 182 4.94 -0.75 14.69
C SER A 182 5.75 0.34 15.39
N ALA A 183 7.06 0.12 15.62
CA ALA A 183 7.92 1.18 16.13
C ALA A 183 8.06 2.36 15.15
N LEU A 184 7.84 2.13 13.85
CA LEU A 184 7.95 3.15 12.82
C LEU A 184 6.69 4.01 12.64
N TRP A 185 5.52 3.53 13.09
CA TRP A 185 4.25 4.16 12.74
C TRP A 185 4.06 5.56 13.36
N ASP A 186 4.82 5.86 14.42
CA ASP A 186 4.79 7.15 15.12
C ASP A 186 6.03 8.04 14.88
N VAL A 187 6.96 7.56 14.04
CA VAL A 187 8.19 8.29 13.67
C VAL A 187 7.83 9.48 12.80
N ASN A 188 8.57 10.58 12.98
CA ASN A 188 8.47 11.77 12.13
C ASN A 188 9.66 11.80 11.16
N LEU A 189 9.41 11.50 9.89
CA LEU A 189 10.43 11.46 8.84
C LEU A 189 10.61 12.79 8.09
N LEU A 190 9.82 13.81 8.41
CA LEU A 190 9.83 15.12 7.74
C LEU A 190 10.76 16.14 8.42
N ARG A 191 11.57 15.69 9.38
CA ARG A 191 12.61 16.47 10.05
C ARG A 191 13.99 16.01 9.60
#